data_AF-I4D0U8-F1
#
_entry.id   AF-I4D0U8-F1
#
_cell.length_a   1.000
_cell.length_b   1.000
_cell.length_c   1.000
_cell.angle_alpha   90.00
_cell.angle_beta   90.00
_cell.angle_gamma   90.00
#
_symmetry.space_group_name_H-M   'P 1'
#
loop_
_entity.id
_entity.type
_entity.pdbx_description
1 polymer ?
#
loop_
_entity_poly.entity_id
_entity_poly.type
_entity_poly.pdbx_seq_one_letter_code
_entity_poly.pdbx_strand_id
1 'polypeptide(L)'
;MNKREIARLACKILGIYVIIQGIDIIADVLTTSIITPNRIGLENLIAIIVPYIFPIIFGVLLWVLSGRLSSTMVEVGGFTNDGSSIKANDIQRIVFSAIGLLLIGNSLPKIVTNLTSMLTTPPGVPNMIARLLPGIVGSLIQIIFGIGVFLGSKGLVNLLNMFKYAGLERDEESYKKD
;
A
#
# COMPACT_ATOMS: atom_id res chain seq x y z
N MET A 1 -24.28 -4.89 8.19
CA MET A 1 -23.21 -4.34 7.34
C MET A 1 -22.86 -5.35 6.26
N ASN A 2 -22.77 -4.90 5.01
CA ASN A 2 -22.39 -5.73 3.87
C ASN A 2 -20.85 -5.79 3.74
N LYS A 3 -20.29 -6.88 3.25
CA LYS A 3 -18.83 -7.06 3.02
C LYS A 3 -18.27 -5.95 2.13
N ARG A 4 -19.06 -5.51 1.13
CA ARG A 4 -18.73 -4.36 0.27
C ARG A 4 -18.63 -3.04 1.05
N GLU A 5 -19.46 -2.84 2.08
CA GLU A 5 -19.39 -1.63 2.91
C GLU A 5 -18.10 -1.61 3.75
N ILE A 6 -17.69 -2.76 4.29
CA ILE A 6 -16.43 -2.89 5.03
C ILE A 6 -15.23 -2.62 4.10
N ALA A 7 -15.22 -3.22 2.90
CA ALA A 7 -14.16 -2.98 1.92
C ALA A 7 -14.10 -1.50 1.47
N ARG A 8 -15.27 -0.87 1.27
CA ARG A 8 -15.35 0.56 0.95
C ARG A 8 -14.84 1.43 2.10
N LEU A 9 -15.17 1.09 3.34
CA LEU A 9 -14.68 1.78 4.53
C LEU A 9 -13.15 1.65 4.63
N ALA A 10 -12.62 0.44 4.45
CA ALA A 10 -11.19 0.19 4.45
C ALA A 10 -10.45 1.01 3.38
N CYS A 11 -10.98 1.07 2.15
CA CYS A 11 -10.41 1.91 1.08
C CYS A 11 -10.43 3.41 1.43
N LYS A 12 -11.50 3.91 2.08
CA LYS A 12 -11.60 5.30 2.50
C LYS A 12 -10.60 5.64 3.62
N ILE A 13 -10.52 4.77 4.64
CA ILE A 13 -9.55 4.93 5.74
C ILE A 13 -8.13 4.91 5.17
N LEU A 14 -7.85 3.99 4.25
CA LEU A 14 -6.57 3.92 3.57
C LEU A 14 -6.27 5.20 2.76
N GLY A 15 -7.27 5.72 2.03
CA GLY A 15 -7.13 6.97 1.29
C GLY A 15 -6.78 8.16 2.20
N ILE A 16 -7.48 8.30 3.35
CA ILE A 16 -7.15 9.33 4.35
C ILE A 16 -5.72 9.14 4.86
N TYR A 17 -5.35 7.92 5.22
CA TYR A 17 -4.01 7.62 5.74
C TYR A 17 -2.91 8.05 4.77
N VAL A 18 -3.05 7.72 3.47
CA VAL A 18 -2.06 8.11 2.46
C VAL A 18 -2.02 9.64 2.28
N ILE A 19 -3.14 10.33 2.39
CA ILE A 19 -3.18 11.80 2.33
C ILE A 19 -2.42 12.41 3.52
N ILE A 20 -2.67 11.94 4.74
CA ILE A 20 -1.96 12.40 5.95
C ILE A 20 -0.46 12.18 5.79
N GLN A 21 -0.06 10.99 5.33
CA GLN A 21 1.34 10.69 5.08
C GLN A 21 1.95 11.63 4.02
N GLY A 22 1.21 11.97 2.97
CA GLY A 22 1.64 12.97 1.98
C GLY A 22 1.87 14.35 2.61
N ILE A 23 0.97 14.78 3.50
CA ILE A 23 1.09 16.07 4.22
C ILE A 23 2.31 16.07 5.15
N ASP A 24 2.53 15.00 5.91
CA ASP A 24 3.68 14.90 6.84
C ASP A 24 5.01 15.03 6.10
N ILE A 25 5.12 14.37 4.94
CA ILE A 25 6.33 14.45 4.13
C ILE A 25 6.53 15.87 3.57
N ILE A 26 5.47 16.54 3.13
CA ILE A 26 5.54 17.95 2.69
C ILE A 26 6.01 18.85 3.83
N ALA A 27 5.51 18.64 5.05
CA ALA A 27 5.90 19.42 6.22
C ALA A 27 7.39 19.25 6.55
N ASP A 28 7.91 18.02 6.49
CA ASP A 28 9.33 17.71 6.70
C ASP A 28 10.23 18.41 5.66
N VAL A 29 9.81 18.37 4.41
CA VAL A 29 10.50 19.01 3.28
C VAL A 29 10.52 20.54 3.39
N LEU A 30 9.40 21.14 3.78
CA LEU A 30 9.33 22.59 4.06
C LEU A 30 10.27 22.97 5.21
N THR A 31 10.29 22.18 6.27
CA THR A 31 11.13 22.42 7.46
C THR A 31 12.61 22.35 7.11
N THR A 32 13.03 21.32 6.37
CA THR A 32 14.42 21.17 5.91
C THR A 32 14.87 22.28 4.96
N SER A 33 13.94 22.80 4.13
CA SER A 33 14.20 23.93 3.23
C SER A 33 14.42 25.24 3.98
N ILE A 34 13.68 25.49 5.07
CA ILE A 34 13.84 26.70 5.91
C ILE A 34 15.17 26.66 6.67
N ILE A 35 15.56 25.50 7.18
CA ILE A 35 16.80 25.33 7.97
C ILE A 35 18.05 25.41 7.08
N THR A 36 17.94 25.05 5.80
CA THR A 36 19.09 25.00 4.87
C THR A 36 18.88 25.88 3.62
N PRO A 37 18.76 27.21 3.78
CA PRO A 37 18.30 28.11 2.71
C PRO A 37 19.30 28.25 1.54
N ASN A 38 20.56 27.89 1.73
CA ASN A 38 21.65 28.28 0.81
C ASN A 38 21.93 27.26 -0.33
N ARG A 39 21.06 26.27 -0.56
CA ARG A 39 21.28 25.21 -1.57
C ARG A 39 20.13 24.94 -2.54
N ILE A 40 19.00 25.63 -2.42
CA ILE A 40 17.78 25.27 -3.14
C ILE A 40 17.37 26.43 -4.06
N GLY A 41 17.77 26.34 -5.33
CA GLY A 41 17.19 27.19 -6.38
C GLY A 41 15.71 26.87 -6.61
N LEU A 42 14.97 27.81 -7.18
CA LEU A 42 13.52 27.68 -7.45
C LEU A 42 13.19 26.44 -8.31
N GLU A 43 14.11 26.05 -9.19
CA GLU A 43 14.03 24.83 -10.02
C GLU A 43 14.10 23.53 -9.20
N ASN A 44 14.85 23.53 -8.09
CA ASN A 44 14.93 22.38 -7.19
C ASN A 44 13.69 22.23 -6.31
N LEU A 45 13.00 23.33 -5.97
CA LEU A 45 11.76 23.27 -5.18
C LEU A 45 10.66 22.48 -5.90
N ILE A 46 10.52 22.65 -7.21
CA ILE A 46 9.52 21.91 -8.00
C ILE A 46 9.86 20.42 -8.01
N ALA A 47 11.12 20.07 -8.26
CA ALA A 47 11.58 18.67 -8.28
C ALA A 47 11.42 17.96 -6.93
N ILE A 48 11.49 18.74 -5.84
CA ILE A 48 11.24 18.29 -4.49
C ILE A 48 9.73 18.13 -4.25
N ILE A 49 8.89 19.11 -4.58
CA ILE A 49 7.44 19.09 -4.24
C ILE A 49 6.66 18.06 -5.06
N VAL A 50 6.97 17.92 -6.35
CA VAL A 50 6.24 17.06 -7.31
C VAL A 50 6.03 15.61 -6.82
N PRO A 51 7.05 14.86 -6.34
CA PRO A 51 6.85 13.50 -5.86
C PRO A 51 5.89 13.38 -4.67
N TYR A 52 5.70 14.45 -3.89
CA TYR A 52 4.84 14.45 -2.70
C TYR A 52 3.39 14.83 -2.98
N ILE A 53 3.10 15.42 -4.14
CA ILE A 53 1.72 15.59 -4.63
C ILE A 53 1.13 14.22 -5.02
N PHE A 54 1.98 13.31 -5.50
CA PHE A 54 1.56 11.99 -5.98
C PHE A 54 0.82 11.14 -4.92
N PRO A 55 1.29 10.97 -3.66
CA PRO A 55 0.55 10.25 -2.64
C PRO A 55 -0.77 10.92 -2.29
N ILE A 56 -0.86 12.25 -2.30
CA ILE A 56 -2.12 12.97 -2.07
C ILE A 56 -3.12 12.66 -3.19
N ILE A 57 -2.70 12.77 -4.45
CA ILE A 57 -3.52 12.39 -5.61
C ILE A 57 -3.96 10.93 -5.47
N PHE A 58 -3.04 10.02 -5.15
CA PHE A 58 -3.34 8.60 -5.00
C PHE A 58 -4.35 8.35 -3.87
N GLY A 59 -4.20 9.00 -2.71
CA GLY A 59 -5.15 8.90 -1.60
C GLY A 59 -6.54 9.44 -1.93
N VAL A 60 -6.62 10.56 -2.67
CA VAL A 60 -7.89 11.08 -3.21
C VAL A 60 -8.49 10.10 -4.22
N LEU A 61 -7.65 9.51 -5.08
CA LEU A 61 -8.09 8.52 -6.05
C LEU A 61 -8.67 7.28 -5.37
N LEU A 62 -8.02 6.79 -4.30
CA LEU A 62 -8.53 5.70 -3.46
C LEU A 62 -9.87 6.05 -2.80
N TRP A 63 -10.02 7.29 -2.34
CA TRP A 63 -11.26 7.77 -1.75
C TRP A 63 -12.42 7.76 -2.75
N VAL A 64 -12.21 8.34 -3.93
CA VAL A 64 -13.21 8.44 -5.00
C VAL A 64 -13.51 7.06 -5.60
N LEU A 65 -12.49 6.26 -5.88
CA LEU A 65 -12.63 4.91 -6.42
C LEU A 65 -13.03 3.88 -5.37
N SER A 66 -13.20 4.26 -4.09
CA SER A 66 -13.55 3.32 -3.01
C SER A 66 -14.74 2.44 -3.35
N GLY A 67 -15.74 2.97 -4.08
CA GLY A 67 -16.87 2.18 -4.57
C GLY A 67 -16.47 1.09 -5.56
N ARG A 68 -15.65 1.44 -6.58
CA ARG A 68 -15.18 0.50 -7.60
C ARG A 68 -14.19 -0.52 -7.02
N LEU A 69 -13.21 -0.05 -6.23
CA LEU A 69 -12.23 -0.90 -5.56
C LEU A 69 -12.89 -1.89 -4.60
N SER A 70 -13.92 -1.47 -3.85
CA SER A 70 -14.67 -2.38 -2.98
C SER A 70 -15.39 -3.48 -3.75
N SER A 71 -15.87 -3.20 -4.98
CA SER A 71 -16.43 -4.23 -5.84
C SER A 71 -15.35 -5.21 -6.29
N THR A 72 -14.22 -4.69 -6.78
CA THR A 72 -13.11 -5.53 -7.24
C THR A 72 -12.52 -6.38 -6.11
N MET A 73 -12.34 -5.83 -4.90
CA MET A 73 -11.88 -6.60 -3.73
C MET A 73 -12.84 -7.75 -3.39
N VAL A 74 -14.15 -7.53 -3.51
CA VAL A 74 -15.19 -8.53 -3.23
C VAL A 74 -15.39 -9.51 -4.41
N GLU A 75 -15.09 -9.11 -5.64
CA GLU A 75 -15.21 -9.98 -6.80
C GLU A 75 -13.99 -10.89 -6.96
N VAL A 76 -12.78 -10.31 -6.87
CA VAL A 76 -11.51 -11.04 -6.87
C VAL A 76 -11.40 -11.98 -5.67
N GLY A 77 -11.99 -11.60 -4.53
CA GLY A 77 -12.02 -12.45 -3.34
C GLY A 77 -12.95 -13.66 -3.44
N GLY A 78 -13.74 -13.79 -4.51
CA GLY A 78 -14.68 -14.89 -4.71
C GLY A 78 -15.69 -15.01 -3.57
N PHE A 79 -16.17 -13.87 -3.09
CA PHE A 79 -17.18 -13.85 -2.03
C PHE A 79 -18.51 -14.31 -2.63
N THR A 80 -18.93 -15.54 -2.35
CA THR A 80 -20.28 -15.96 -2.69
C THR A 80 -21.24 -15.08 -1.91
N ASN A 81 -22.20 -14.49 -2.62
CA ASN A 81 -23.22 -13.60 -2.08
C ASN A 81 -24.30 -14.41 -1.34
N ASP A 82 -23.89 -15.48 -0.66
CA ASP A 82 -24.75 -16.25 0.22
C ASP A 82 -24.97 -15.36 1.43
N GLY A 83 -26.23 -14.99 1.69
CA GLY A 83 -26.69 -14.03 2.70
C GLY A 83 -26.41 -14.42 4.15
N SER A 84 -25.24 -14.97 4.42
CA SER A 84 -24.76 -15.48 5.69
C SER A 84 -23.63 -14.62 6.22
N SER A 85 -23.73 -14.31 7.51
CA SER A 85 -22.73 -13.83 8.46
C SER A 85 -21.31 -13.55 7.89
N ILE A 86 -20.82 -12.33 8.11
CA ILE A 86 -19.43 -11.94 7.83
C ILE A 86 -18.50 -12.88 8.59
N LYS A 87 -17.70 -13.68 7.87
CA LYS A 87 -16.71 -14.57 8.48
C LYS A 87 -15.44 -13.79 8.77
N ALA A 88 -14.69 -14.18 9.82
CA ALA A 88 -13.38 -13.57 10.11
C ALA A 88 -12.42 -13.62 8.90
N ASN A 89 -12.54 -14.68 8.11
CA ASN A 89 -11.82 -14.88 6.85
C ASN A 89 -12.04 -13.75 5.83
N ASP A 90 -13.28 -13.25 5.78
CA ASP A 90 -13.70 -12.21 4.85
C ASP A 90 -13.04 -10.88 5.18
N ILE A 91 -12.97 -10.57 6.47
CA ILE A 91 -12.30 -9.37 6.99
C ILE A 91 -10.79 -9.46 6.73
N GLN A 92 -10.17 -10.60 7.01
CA GLN A 92 -8.73 -10.79 6.75
C GLN A 92 -8.38 -10.58 5.27
N ARG A 93 -9.21 -11.08 4.33
CA ARG A 93 -9.00 -10.85 2.90
C ARG A 93 -9.04 -9.38 2.54
N ILE A 94 -10.03 -8.64 3.06
CA ILE A 94 -10.17 -7.20 2.85
C ILE A 94 -8.92 -6.47 3.37
N VAL A 95 -8.44 -6.84 4.56
CA VAL A 95 -7.23 -6.25 5.16
C VAL A 95 -6.00 -6.53 4.30
N PHE A 96 -5.78 -7.77 3.85
CA PHE A 96 -4.65 -8.08 2.96
C PHE A 96 -4.72 -7.30 1.64
N SER A 97 -5.91 -7.20 1.03
CA SER A 97 -6.07 -6.36 -0.16
C SER A 97 -5.78 -4.88 0.13
N ALA A 98 -6.25 -4.34 1.25
CA ALA A 98 -5.93 -2.96 1.64
C ALA A 98 -4.42 -2.75 1.86
N ILE A 99 -3.72 -3.71 2.47
CA ILE A 99 -2.27 -3.67 2.65
C ILE A 99 -1.55 -3.71 1.29
N GLY A 100 -1.97 -4.57 0.36
CA GLY A 100 -1.39 -4.59 -0.99
C GLY A 100 -1.53 -3.25 -1.70
N LEU A 101 -2.68 -2.60 -1.55
CA LEU A 101 -2.94 -1.29 -2.12
C LEU A 101 -2.11 -0.17 -1.45
N LEU A 102 -1.91 -0.26 -0.13
CA LEU A 102 -1.00 0.61 0.63
C LEU A 102 0.44 0.47 0.14
N LEU A 103 0.91 -0.75 -0.10
CA LEU A 103 2.26 -1.00 -0.59
C LEU A 103 2.49 -0.35 -1.96
N ILE A 104 1.51 -0.48 -2.87
CA ILE A 104 1.53 0.17 -4.19
C ILE A 104 1.58 1.70 -4.02
N GLY A 105 0.69 2.25 -3.18
CA GLY A 105 0.62 3.68 -2.90
C GLY A 105 1.92 4.26 -2.36
N ASN A 106 2.64 3.50 -1.52
CA ASN A 106 3.91 3.93 -0.93
C ASN A 106 5.11 3.80 -1.89
N SER A 107 5.03 2.92 -2.89
CA SER A 107 6.11 2.75 -3.87
C SER A 107 6.08 3.79 -5.00
N LEU A 108 4.90 4.33 -5.34
CA LEU A 108 4.75 5.34 -6.39
C LEU A 108 5.56 6.61 -6.12
N PRO A 109 5.46 7.26 -4.93
CA PRO A 109 6.24 8.45 -4.62
C PRO A 109 7.74 8.19 -4.72
N LYS A 110 8.22 7.03 -4.26
CA LYS A 110 9.64 6.64 -4.33
C LYS A 110 10.16 6.57 -5.75
N ILE A 111 9.37 6.01 -6.67
CA ILE A 111 9.72 5.97 -8.10
C ILE A 111 9.83 7.39 -8.64
N VAL A 112 8.82 8.24 -8.35
CA VAL A 112 8.83 9.63 -8.83
C VAL A 112 10.04 10.39 -8.26
N THR A 113 10.34 10.27 -6.97
CA THR A 113 11.51 10.91 -6.34
C THR A 113 12.82 10.45 -6.98
N ASN A 114 12.98 9.14 -7.22
CA ASN A 114 14.19 8.60 -7.84
C ASN A 114 14.33 9.09 -9.29
N LEU A 115 13.22 9.20 -10.02
CA LEU A 115 13.18 9.66 -11.40
C LEU A 115 13.46 11.16 -11.50
N THR A 116 12.86 11.99 -10.64
CA THR A 116 13.14 13.43 -10.59
C THR A 116 14.60 13.67 -10.20
N SER A 117 15.12 12.92 -9.24
CA SER A 117 16.53 13.00 -8.85
C SER A 117 17.49 12.65 -9.99
N MET A 118 17.13 11.70 -10.86
CA MET A 118 17.91 11.39 -12.07
C MET A 118 17.92 12.56 -13.06
N LEU A 119 16.80 13.26 -13.22
CA LEU A 119 16.65 14.33 -14.22
C LEU A 119 17.28 15.66 -13.78
N THR A 120 17.30 15.96 -12.47
CA THR A 120 17.80 17.26 -11.96
C THR A 120 19.27 17.24 -11.55
N THR A 121 19.94 16.10 -11.58
CA THR A 121 21.35 16.04 -11.19
C THR A 121 22.26 16.37 -12.38
N PRO A 122 23.27 17.24 -12.22
CA PRO A 122 24.19 17.60 -13.30
C PRO A 122 24.98 16.39 -13.83
N PRO A 123 25.22 16.30 -15.16
CA PRO A 123 26.10 15.29 -15.74
C PRO A 123 27.53 15.49 -15.23
N GLY A 124 28.06 14.52 -14.49
CA GLY A 124 29.43 14.58 -13.95
C GLY A 124 29.62 13.95 -12.56
N VAL A 125 28.54 13.53 -11.88
CA VAL A 125 28.63 12.80 -10.61
C VAL A 125 28.92 11.31 -10.89
N PRO A 126 30.12 10.78 -10.58
CA PRO A 126 30.42 9.37 -10.77
C PRO A 126 29.54 8.50 -9.85
N ASN A 127 29.17 7.30 -10.29
CA ASN A 127 28.36 6.30 -9.55
C ASN A 127 26.90 6.68 -9.22
N MET A 128 26.31 7.67 -9.88
CA MET A 128 24.91 8.03 -9.67
C MET A 128 23.92 6.90 -10.02
N ILE A 129 24.13 6.21 -11.15
CA ILE A 129 23.30 5.07 -11.56
C ILE A 129 23.39 3.96 -10.49
N ALA A 130 24.60 3.64 -10.02
CA ALA A 130 24.80 2.63 -8.98
C ALA A 130 24.09 2.97 -7.65
N ARG A 131 23.87 4.26 -7.36
CA ARG A 131 23.19 4.72 -6.14
C ARG A 131 21.66 4.74 -6.26
N LEU A 132 21.12 5.03 -7.45
CA LEU A 132 19.66 5.13 -7.67
C LEU A 132 19.02 3.83 -8.16
N LEU A 133 19.78 2.99 -8.86
CA LEU A 133 19.31 1.70 -9.38
C LEU A 133 18.69 0.81 -8.28
N PRO A 134 19.31 0.64 -7.09
CA PRO A 134 18.73 -0.20 -6.04
C PRO A 134 17.39 0.36 -5.52
N GLY A 135 17.24 1.69 -5.47
CA GLY A 135 16.01 2.34 -5.03
C GLY A 135 14.86 2.16 -6.01
N ILE A 136 15.13 2.24 -7.32
CA ILE A 136 14.14 2.00 -8.38
C ILE A 136 13.74 0.52 -8.38
N VAL A 137 14.71 -0.39 -8.38
CA VAL A 137 14.46 -1.84 -8.35
C VAL A 137 13.67 -2.22 -7.09
N GLY A 138 14.06 -1.71 -5.92
CA GLY A 138 13.32 -1.96 -4.68
C GLY A 138 11.88 -1.46 -4.73
N SER A 139 11.64 -0.30 -5.34
CA SER A 139 10.29 0.24 -5.51
C SER A 139 9.45 -0.58 -6.49
N LEU A 140 10.06 -1.08 -7.58
CA LEU A 140 9.40 -1.98 -8.53
C LEU A 140 9.03 -3.32 -7.88
N ILE A 141 9.93 -3.91 -7.09
CA ILE A 141 9.65 -5.12 -6.32
C ILE A 141 8.49 -4.84 -5.35
N GLN A 142 8.50 -3.71 -4.65
CA GLN A 142 7.41 -3.33 -3.75
C GLN A 142 6.05 -3.21 -4.48
N ILE A 143 6.01 -2.68 -5.71
CA ILE A 143 4.79 -2.67 -6.54
C ILE A 143 4.35 -4.09 -6.87
N ILE A 144 5.26 -4.94 -7.36
CA ILE A 144 4.95 -6.32 -7.74
C ILE A 144 4.39 -7.09 -6.54
N PHE A 145 5.02 -6.96 -5.37
CA PHE A 145 4.52 -7.53 -4.13
C PHE A 145 3.18 -6.94 -3.71
N GLY A 146 3.00 -5.62 -3.81
CA GLY A 146 1.73 -4.97 -3.49
C GLY A 146 0.58 -5.46 -4.37
N ILE A 147 0.80 -5.60 -5.68
CA ILE A 147 -0.15 -6.18 -6.64
C ILE A 147 -0.41 -7.65 -6.29
N GLY A 148 0.64 -8.43 -6.04
CA GLY A 148 0.56 -9.84 -5.67
C GLY A 148 -0.26 -10.06 -4.40
N VAL A 149 -0.09 -9.23 -3.37
CA VAL A 149 -0.86 -9.28 -2.13
C VAL A 149 -2.30 -8.80 -2.36
N PHE A 150 -2.49 -7.75 -3.17
CA PHE A 150 -3.81 -7.20 -3.48
C PHE A 150 -4.71 -8.22 -4.19
N LEU A 151 -4.19 -8.86 -5.23
CA LEU A 151 -4.88 -9.86 -6.04
C LEU A 151 -4.88 -11.25 -5.38
N GLY A 152 -3.80 -11.61 -4.68
CA GLY A 152 -3.59 -12.91 -4.04
C GLY A 152 -4.17 -13.03 -2.63
N SER A 153 -4.97 -12.07 -2.17
CA SER A 153 -5.48 -12.03 -0.79
C SER A 153 -6.23 -13.30 -0.37
N LYS A 154 -6.91 -13.98 -1.32
CA LYS A 154 -7.55 -15.29 -1.08
C LYS A 154 -6.53 -16.38 -0.73
N GLY A 155 -5.39 -16.41 -1.40
CA GLY A 155 -4.32 -17.38 -1.17
C GLY A 155 -3.60 -17.14 0.16
N LEU A 156 -3.30 -15.88 0.48
CA LEU A 156 -2.67 -15.52 1.77
C LEU A 156 -3.52 -15.95 2.96
N VAL A 157 -4.83 -15.73 2.87
CA VAL A 157 -5.75 -16.13 3.93
C VAL A 157 -5.85 -17.65 4.07
N ASN A 158 -5.77 -18.40 2.97
CA ASN A 158 -5.73 -19.86 3.03
C ASN A 158 -4.44 -20.38 3.70
N LEU A 159 -3.30 -19.75 3.41
CA LEU A 159 -2.04 -20.05 4.08
C LEU A 159 -2.11 -19.73 5.57
N LEU A 160 -2.67 -18.58 5.95
CA LEU A 160 -2.83 -18.20 7.36
C LEU A 160 -3.71 -19.21 8.12
N ASN A 161 -4.81 -19.65 7.51
CA ASN A 161 -5.64 -20.70 8.09
C ASN A 161 -4.87 -22.02 8.19
N MET A 162 -4.11 -22.40 7.17
CA MET A 162 -3.27 -23.59 7.21
C MET A 162 -2.29 -23.57 8.39
N PHE A 163 -1.63 -22.44 8.67
CA PHE A 163 -0.78 -22.30 9.86
C PHE A 163 -1.57 -22.36 11.17
N LYS A 164 -2.76 -21.74 11.21
CA LYS A 164 -3.62 -21.76 12.39
C LYS A 164 -4.11 -23.18 12.73
N TYR A 165 -4.41 -23.99 11.72
CA TYR A 165 -4.84 -25.38 11.91
C TYR A 165 -3.68 -26.36 12.03
N ALA A 166 -2.50 -26.05 11.48
CA ALA A 166 -1.29 -26.85 11.67
C ALA A 166 -0.72 -26.74 13.10
N GLY A 167 -1.06 -25.66 13.83
CA GLY A 167 -0.73 -25.51 15.25
C GLY A 167 -1.84 -25.95 16.21
N LEU A 168 -2.99 -26.38 15.70
CA LEU A 168 -4.08 -26.98 16.48
C LEU A 168 -4.10 -28.47 16.15
N GLU A 169 -3.13 -29.21 16.69
CA GLU A 169 -3.33 -30.66 16.90
C GLU A 169 -4.67 -30.84 17.63
N ARG A 170 -5.46 -31.79 17.12
CA ARG A 170 -6.74 -32.18 17.68
C ARG A 170 -6.53 -32.71 19.10
N ASP A 171 -6.81 -31.90 20.10
CA ASP A 171 -7.19 -32.39 21.43
C ASP A 171 -8.63 -32.95 21.41
N GLU A 172 -8.92 -33.85 20.46
CA GLU A 172 -10.14 -34.66 20.44
C GLU A 172 -9.79 -36.16 20.55
N GLU A 173 -8.97 -36.50 21.53
CA GLU A 173 -8.83 -37.87 22.04
C GLU A 173 -8.88 -37.86 23.58
N SER A 174 -10.04 -37.60 24.19
CA SER A 174 -10.39 -38.15 25.52
C SER A 174 -11.77 -37.65 25.95
N TYR A 175 -12.85 -38.23 25.43
CA TYR A 175 -14.12 -38.38 26.18
C TYR A 175 -15.07 -39.34 25.43
N LYS A 176 -14.66 -40.61 25.34
CA LYS A 176 -15.59 -41.74 25.20
C LYS A 176 -14.89 -43.08 25.47
N LYS A 177 -14.51 -43.26 26.72
CA LYS A 177 -14.54 -44.56 27.40
C LYS A 177 -15.11 -44.27 28.77
N ASP A 178 -16.39 -44.58 28.92
CA ASP A 178 -16.90 -45.58 29.88
C ASP A 178 -18.43 -45.70 29.71
#